data_AF-T2GEK2-F1
#
_entry.id   AF-T2GEK2-F1
#
_cell.length_a   1.000
_cell.length_b   1.000
_cell.length_c   1.000
_cell.angle_alpha   90.00
_cell.angle_beta   90.00
_cell.angle_gamma   90.00
#
_symmetry.space_group_name_H-M   'P 1'
#
loop_
_entity.id
_entity.type
_entity.pdbx_description
1 polymer ?
#
loop_
_entity_poly.entity_id
_entity_poly.type
_entity_poly.pdbx_seq_one_letter_code
_entity_poly.pdbx_strand_id
1 'polypeptide(L)'
;MNNLAHHQPPPSAQDAALARLSGQMLSRLAAGNRPLRVQVLEAGLESPLELPSGAVSLLVDILEAMAAGRGVTLIPETAELTTVQAAEVLNVSRPFLIRLLDTGEIPHRKVGTHRRVRMEDVLAYKQRIDAEREAILDQLAAEAQAQDMGYERLRPPGHP
;
A
#
# COMPACT_ATOMS: atom_id res chain seq x y z
N MET A 1 24.17 13.46 -0.18
CA MET A 1 23.59 12.13 -0.45
C MET A 1 22.45 11.93 0.53
N ASN A 2 21.21 12.25 0.12
CA ASN A 2 20.04 12.07 1.01
C ASN A 2 19.65 10.59 0.99
N ASN A 3 19.63 9.97 2.17
CA ASN A 3 19.15 8.61 2.37
C ASN A 3 17.60 8.63 2.22
N LEU A 4 17.12 8.51 0.98
CA LEU A 4 15.72 8.67 0.56
C LEU A 4 14.78 7.53 1.01
N ALA A 5 15.34 6.48 1.61
CA ALA A 5 14.58 5.34 2.11
C ALA A 5 15.14 4.93 3.48
N HIS A 6 14.30 4.90 4.50
CA HIS A 6 14.67 4.25 5.77
C HIS A 6 14.42 2.76 5.59
N HIS A 7 15.50 2.03 5.31
CA HIS A 7 15.45 0.59 5.16
C HIS A 7 15.82 -0.08 6.48
N GLN A 8 14.88 -0.87 7.01
CA GLN A 8 15.11 -1.81 8.09
C GLN A 8 15.18 -3.22 7.48
N PRO A 9 16.28 -3.96 7.67
CA PRO A 9 16.37 -5.33 7.21
C PRO A 9 15.37 -6.24 7.97
N PRO A 10 15.16 -7.47 7.51
CA PRO A 10 14.37 -8.45 8.26
C PRO A 10 14.81 -8.53 9.73
N PRO A 11 13.85 -8.50 10.69
CA PRO A 11 14.17 -8.47 12.11
C PRO A 11 14.76 -9.79 12.61
N SER A 12 15.42 -9.74 13.76
CA SER A 12 15.80 -10.94 14.50
C SER A 12 14.55 -11.70 14.97
N ALA A 13 14.69 -12.98 15.33
CA ALA A 13 13.56 -13.75 15.89
C ALA A 13 13.01 -13.13 17.18
N GLN A 14 13.86 -12.50 17.98
CA GLN A 14 13.47 -11.80 19.21
C GLN A 14 12.67 -10.54 18.88
N ASP A 15 13.16 -9.73 17.93
CA ASP A 15 12.46 -8.50 17.51
C ASP A 15 11.14 -8.81 16.82
N ALA A 16 11.07 -9.88 16.02
CA ALA A 16 9.82 -10.33 15.41
C ALA A 16 8.79 -10.78 16.45
N ALA A 17 9.22 -11.42 17.54
CA ALA A 17 8.34 -11.79 18.64
C ALA A 17 7.84 -10.56 19.41
N LEU A 18 8.73 -9.61 19.71
CA LEU A 18 8.37 -8.34 20.32
C LEU A 18 7.40 -7.55 19.43
N ALA A 19 7.66 -7.49 18.13
CA ALA A 19 6.81 -6.81 17.16
C ALA A 19 5.40 -7.40 17.12
N ARG A 20 5.24 -8.74 17.22
CA ARG A 20 3.92 -9.38 17.33
C ARG A 20 3.15 -8.90 18.55
N LEU A 21 3.78 -8.91 19.72
CA LEU A 21 3.12 -8.54 20.98
C LEU A 21 2.75 -7.04 20.99
N SER A 22 3.72 -6.20 20.67
CA SER A 22 3.55 -4.74 20.61
C SER A 22 2.54 -4.34 19.55
N GLY A 23 2.58 -4.97 18.36
CA GLY A 23 1.64 -4.71 17.26
C GLY A 23 0.20 -5.01 17.67
N GLN A 24 -0.06 -6.20 18.26
CA GLN A 24 -1.41 -6.55 18.73
C GLN A 24 -1.94 -5.56 19.78
N MET A 25 -1.10 -5.11 20.71
CA MET A 25 -1.48 -4.13 21.71
C MET A 25 -1.80 -2.78 21.07
N LEU A 26 -0.93 -2.32 20.17
CA LEU A 26 -1.07 -1.04 19.49
C LEU A 26 -2.30 -1.00 18.58
N SER A 27 -2.58 -2.06 17.80
CA SER A 27 -3.76 -2.13 16.92
C SER A 27 -5.08 -1.99 17.69
N ARG A 28 -5.17 -2.58 18.89
CA ARG A 28 -6.35 -2.43 19.77
C ARG A 28 -6.53 -1.01 20.26
N LEU A 29 -5.44 -0.32 20.58
CA LEU A 29 -5.46 1.06 21.07
C LEU A 29 -5.68 2.08 19.93
N ALA A 30 -5.21 1.76 18.73
CA ALA A 30 -5.25 2.61 17.53
C ALA A 30 -6.63 2.66 16.85
N ALA A 31 -7.54 1.72 17.18
CA ALA A 31 -8.85 1.57 16.53
C ALA A 31 -9.74 2.84 16.53
N GLY A 32 -9.43 3.84 17.37
CA GLY A 32 -10.20 5.08 17.48
C GLY A 32 -9.77 6.23 16.56
N ASN A 33 -8.81 6.04 15.64
CA ASN A 33 -8.24 7.07 14.76
C ASN A 33 -7.95 8.41 15.46
N ARG A 34 -7.49 8.33 16.71
CA ARG A 34 -7.19 9.47 17.59
C ARG A 34 -5.71 9.47 17.95
N PRO A 35 -5.14 10.63 18.33
CA PRO A 35 -3.79 10.67 18.85
C PRO A 35 -3.61 9.69 20.02
N LEU A 36 -2.48 9.00 20.03
CA LEU A 36 -2.14 8.05 21.09
C LEU A 36 -1.08 8.67 21.99
N ARG A 37 -1.35 8.70 23.29
CA ARG A 37 -0.37 9.11 24.29
C ARG A 37 0.41 7.90 24.77
N VAL A 38 1.72 7.92 24.60
CA VAL A 38 2.65 6.88 25.05
C VAL A 38 3.54 7.45 26.15
N GLN A 39 3.99 6.60 27.06
CA GLN A 39 4.99 6.95 28.06
C GLN A 39 6.32 6.31 27.66
N VAL A 40 7.36 7.13 27.59
CA VAL A 40 8.72 6.67 27.38
C VAL A 40 9.40 6.60 28.74
N LEU A 41 9.97 5.44 29.05
CA LEU A 41 10.78 5.20 30.24
C LEU A 41 12.25 5.21 29.81
N GLU A 42 12.96 6.29 30.11
CA GLU A 42 14.39 6.42 29.81
C GLU A 42 15.14 6.83 31.08
N ALA A 43 16.14 6.04 31.48
CA ALA A 43 16.95 6.29 32.68
C ALA A 43 16.13 6.54 33.97
N GLY A 44 14.95 5.93 34.09
CA GLY A 44 14.04 6.10 35.23
C GLY A 44 13.18 7.37 35.18
N LEU A 45 13.26 8.15 34.09
CA LEU A 45 12.38 9.29 33.83
C LEU A 45 11.22 8.84 32.94
N GLU A 46 9.99 9.10 33.39
CA GLU A 46 8.77 8.94 32.60
C GLU A 46 8.48 10.24 31.85
N SER A 47 8.52 10.17 30.52
CA SER A 47 8.18 11.30 29.66
C SER A 47 6.99 10.96 28.77
N PRO A 48 5.86 11.68 28.88
CA PRO A 48 4.73 11.49 27.99
C PRO A 48 5.03 12.04 26.59
N LEU A 49 4.62 11.30 25.56
CA LEU A 49 4.70 11.69 24.16
C LEU A 49 3.34 11.44 23.50
N GLU A 50 2.90 12.35 22.62
CA GLU A 50 1.70 12.14 21.81
C GLU A 50 2.09 11.82 20.37
N LEU A 51 1.49 10.75 19.83
CA LEU A 51 1.66 10.30 18.47
C LEU A 51 0.40 10.60 17.65
N PRO A 52 0.51 11.27 16.49
CA PRO A 52 -0.61 11.45 15.57
C PRO A 52 -1.19 10.11 15.13
N SER A 53 -2.50 10.04 14.86
CA SER A 53 -3.16 8.79 14.47
C SER A 53 -2.53 8.13 13.24
N GLY A 54 -2.16 8.93 12.22
CA GLY A 54 -1.48 8.42 11.03
C GLY A 54 -0.12 7.78 11.32
N ALA A 55 0.65 8.33 12.28
CA ALA A 55 1.93 7.75 12.70
C ALA A 55 1.72 6.44 13.46
N VAL A 56 0.66 6.36 14.27
CA VAL A 56 0.28 5.13 14.99
C VAL A 56 -0.12 4.03 14.00
N SER A 57 -0.94 4.35 13.00
CA SER A 57 -1.31 3.39 11.94
C SER A 57 -0.09 2.87 11.20
N LEU A 58 0.83 3.76 10.81
CA LEU A 58 2.07 3.35 10.16
C LEU A 58 2.92 2.44 11.06
N LEU A 59 3.00 2.75 12.37
CA LEU A 59 3.72 1.90 13.32
C LEU A 59 3.10 0.50 13.44
N VAL A 60 1.76 0.38 13.39
CA VAL A 60 1.08 -0.92 13.35
C VAL A 60 1.53 -1.72 12.12
N ASP A 61 1.49 -1.13 10.93
CA ASP A 61 1.88 -1.81 9.68
C ASP A 61 3.35 -2.28 9.72
N ILE A 62 4.24 -1.44 10.26
CA ILE A 62 5.66 -1.77 10.44
C ILE A 62 5.81 -2.98 11.38
N LEU A 63 5.12 -2.98 12.53
CA LEU A 63 5.18 -4.06 13.51
C LEU A 63 4.61 -5.36 12.93
N GLU A 64 3.57 -5.31 12.10
CA GLU A 64 3.02 -6.48 11.41
C GLU A 64 3.98 -7.05 10.36
N ALA A 65 4.67 -6.19 9.60
CA ALA A 65 5.72 -6.62 8.69
C ALA A 65 6.88 -7.29 9.44
N MET A 66 7.36 -6.68 10.52
CA MET A 66 8.43 -7.22 11.36
C MET A 66 8.00 -8.55 12.03
N ALA A 67 6.77 -8.63 12.52
CA ALA A 67 6.17 -9.85 13.07
C ALA A 67 6.21 -11.04 12.11
N ALA A 68 6.08 -10.77 10.81
CA ALA A 68 6.16 -11.75 9.73
C ALA A 68 7.60 -12.02 9.25
N GLY A 69 8.62 -11.46 9.92
CA GLY A 69 10.02 -11.58 9.54
C GLY A 69 10.37 -10.81 8.27
N ARG A 70 9.59 -9.79 7.90
CA ARG A 70 9.81 -8.99 6.69
C ARG A 70 10.56 -7.71 7.05
N GLY A 71 11.50 -7.31 6.19
CA GLY A 71 12.10 -5.98 6.24
C GLY A 71 11.08 -4.91 5.84
N VAL A 72 11.36 -3.67 6.22
CA VAL A 72 10.47 -2.52 6.01
C VAL A 72 11.25 -1.40 5.33
N THR A 73 10.62 -0.73 4.37
CA THR A 73 11.18 0.44 3.71
C THR A 73 10.17 1.57 3.74
N LEU A 74 10.50 2.68 4.41
CA LEU A 74 9.70 3.91 4.35
C LEU A 74 10.22 4.79 3.22
N ILE A 75 9.33 5.19 2.33
CA ILE A 75 9.60 6.06 1.19
C ILE A 75 8.72 7.31 1.34
N PRO A 76 9.29 8.51 1.51
CA PRO A 76 8.51 9.75 1.52
C PRO A 76 7.76 9.97 0.19
N GLU A 77 6.58 10.58 0.23
CA GLU A 77 5.81 10.93 -0.98
C GLU A 77 6.54 11.91 -1.90
N THR A 78 7.41 12.75 -1.34
CA THR A 78 8.26 13.68 -2.11
C THR A 78 9.50 13.02 -2.70
N ALA A 79 9.71 11.72 -2.46
CA ALA A 79 10.87 11.01 -2.95
C ALA A 79 10.80 10.82 -4.46
N GLU A 80 11.97 10.93 -5.08
CA GLU A 80 12.16 10.47 -6.45
C GLU A 80 12.65 9.04 -6.48
N LEU A 81 11.87 8.21 -7.15
CA LEU A 81 12.09 6.80 -7.33
C LEU A 81 12.94 6.53 -8.56
N THR A 82 13.79 5.53 -8.43
CA THR A 82 14.33 4.83 -9.58
C THR A 82 13.23 4.02 -10.27
N THR A 83 13.45 3.64 -11.53
CA THR A 83 12.51 2.77 -12.25
C THR A 83 12.39 1.37 -11.65
N VAL A 84 13.34 0.93 -10.81
CA VAL A 84 13.18 -0.32 -10.05
C VAL A 84 12.17 -0.11 -8.93
N GLN A 85 12.39 0.90 -8.09
CA GLN A 85 11.52 1.19 -6.95
C GLN A 85 10.09 1.52 -7.38
N ALA A 86 9.91 2.31 -8.43
CA ALA A 86 8.57 2.61 -8.96
C ALA A 86 7.86 1.35 -9.49
N ALA A 87 8.60 0.39 -10.05
CA ALA A 87 8.01 -0.87 -10.52
C ALA A 87 7.60 -1.77 -9.36
N GLU A 88 8.39 -1.80 -8.29
CA GLU A 88 8.06 -2.48 -7.03
C GLU A 88 6.80 -1.89 -6.38
N VAL A 89 6.68 -0.56 -6.31
CA VAL A 89 5.49 0.12 -5.77
C VAL A 89 4.22 -0.24 -6.56
N LEU A 90 4.31 -0.32 -7.88
CA LEU A 90 3.18 -0.71 -8.74
C LEU A 90 2.95 -2.22 -8.80
N ASN A 91 3.83 -3.03 -8.21
CA ASN A 91 3.85 -4.48 -8.34
C ASN A 91 3.82 -4.96 -9.81
N VAL A 92 4.66 -4.35 -10.66
CA VAL A 92 4.78 -4.65 -12.10
C VAL A 92 6.23 -4.94 -12.48
N SER A 93 6.43 -5.50 -13.67
CA SER A 93 7.79 -5.67 -14.20
C SER A 93 8.41 -4.32 -14.59
N ARG A 94 9.72 -4.17 -14.39
CA ARG A 94 10.46 -2.97 -14.80
C ARG A 94 10.29 -2.64 -16.30
N PRO A 95 10.33 -3.60 -17.25
CA PRO A 95 10.05 -3.29 -18.66
C PRO A 95 8.67 -2.70 -18.90
N PHE A 96 7.65 -3.19 -18.19
CA PHE A 96 6.30 -2.65 -18.27
C PHE A 96 6.25 -1.20 -17.77
N LEU A 97 6.86 -0.91 -16.62
CA LEU A 97 6.98 0.47 -16.15
C LEU A 97 7.69 1.36 -17.17
N ILE A 98 8.82 0.91 -17.74
CA ILE A 98 9.56 1.71 -18.73
C ILE A 98 8.67 2.08 -19.91
N ARG A 99 7.84 1.14 -20.40
CA ARG A 99 6.87 1.43 -21.44
C ARG A 99 5.88 2.54 -21.04
N LEU A 100 5.35 2.50 -19.81
CA LEU A 100 4.47 3.55 -19.29
C LEU A 100 5.16 4.93 -19.25
N LEU A 101 6.43 4.96 -18.84
CA LEU A 101 7.21 6.20 -18.83
C LEU A 101 7.46 6.74 -20.24
N ASP A 102 7.74 5.84 -21.20
CA ASP A 102 8.01 6.20 -22.59
C ASP A 102 6.75 6.64 -23.33
N THR A 103 5.58 6.11 -22.98
CA THR A 103 4.29 6.55 -23.51
C THR A 103 3.72 7.78 -22.80
N GLY A 104 4.38 8.26 -21.73
CA GLY A 104 3.95 9.44 -20.97
C GLY A 104 2.75 9.19 -20.04
N GLU A 105 2.38 7.94 -19.79
CA GLU A 105 1.31 7.55 -18.87
C GLU A 105 1.63 7.91 -17.42
N ILE A 106 2.93 7.95 -17.08
CA ILE A 106 3.43 8.41 -15.79
C ILE A 106 4.51 9.46 -16.07
N PRO A 107 4.38 10.69 -15.53
CA PRO A 107 5.40 11.70 -15.61
C PRO A 107 6.75 11.21 -15.09
N HIS A 108 7.83 11.57 -15.77
CA HIS A 108 9.18 11.31 -15.31
C HIS A 108 10.13 12.41 -15.76
N ARG A 109 11.26 12.51 -15.07
CA ARG A 109 12.38 13.34 -15.51
C ARG A 109 13.63 12.52 -15.73
N LYS A 110 14.56 13.05 -16.52
CA LYS A 110 15.91 12.49 -16.66
C LYS A 110 16.87 13.24 -15.75
N VAL A 111 17.67 12.47 -15.02
CA VAL A 111 18.82 12.96 -14.23
C VAL A 111 20.05 12.27 -14.79
N GLY A 112 20.80 12.98 -15.63
CA GLY A 112 21.79 12.38 -16.52
C GLY A 112 21.12 11.38 -17.47
N THR A 113 21.65 10.16 -17.53
CA THR A 113 21.10 9.07 -18.37
C THR A 113 19.94 8.32 -17.70
N HIS A 114 19.69 8.54 -16.41
CA HIS A 114 18.72 7.76 -15.65
C HIS A 114 17.38 8.48 -15.55
N ARG A 115 16.28 7.70 -15.61
CA ARG A 115 14.93 8.20 -15.31
C ARG A 115 14.70 8.27 -13.80
N ARG A 116 13.94 9.27 -13.37
CA ARG A 116 13.42 9.48 -12.01
C ARG A 116 11.93 9.75 -12.10
N VAL A 117 11.17 9.09 -11.24
CA VAL A 117 9.71 9.16 -11.19
C VAL A 117 9.34 9.62 -9.78
N ARG A 118 8.45 10.59 -9.63
CA ARG A 118 8.02 11.00 -8.29
C ARG A 118 7.05 9.98 -7.72
N MET A 119 7.12 9.72 -6.42
CA MET A 119 6.20 8.78 -5.76
C MET A 119 4.73 9.25 -5.91
N GLU A 120 4.47 10.55 -5.83
CA GLU A 120 3.13 11.13 -6.10
C GLU A 120 2.54 10.70 -7.45
N ASP A 121 3.35 10.74 -8.51
CA ASP A 121 2.93 10.37 -9.87
C ASP A 121 2.65 8.86 -9.99
N VAL A 122 3.46 8.05 -9.31
CA VAL A 122 3.28 6.59 -9.26
C VAL A 122 1.97 6.23 -8.55
N LEU A 123 1.69 6.87 -7.41
CA LEU A 123 0.46 6.63 -6.64
C LEU A 123 -0.78 7.11 -7.39
N ALA A 124 -0.71 8.27 -8.06
CA ALA A 124 -1.81 8.77 -8.88
C ALA A 124 -2.15 7.81 -10.03
N TYR A 125 -1.13 7.27 -10.71
CA TYR A 125 -1.33 6.25 -11.74
C TYR A 125 -1.99 4.99 -11.16
N LYS A 126 -1.52 4.49 -10.02
CA LYS A 126 -2.08 3.30 -9.36
C LYS A 126 -3.56 3.49 -9.05
N GLN A 127 -3.91 4.61 -8.42
CA GLN A 127 -5.29 4.93 -8.05
C GLN A 127 -6.23 4.97 -9.26
N ARG A 128 -5.79 5.60 -10.36
CA ARG A 128 -6.55 5.62 -11.61
C ARG A 128 -6.83 4.22 -12.15
N ILE A 129 -5.80 3.38 -12.24
CA ILE A 129 -5.93 2.01 -12.78
C ILE A 129 -6.80 1.13 -11.87
N ASP A 130 -6.65 1.24 -10.55
CA ASP A 130 -7.46 0.45 -9.63
C ASP A 130 -8.95 0.84 -9.71
N ALA A 131 -9.26 2.14 -9.87
CA ALA A 131 -10.64 2.61 -10.10
C ALA A 131 -11.21 2.13 -11.46
N GLU A 132 -10.40 2.16 -12.53
CA GLU A 132 -10.80 1.62 -13.84
C GLU A 132 -11.11 0.11 -13.78
N ARG A 133 -10.29 -0.66 -13.04
CA ARG A 133 -10.51 -2.10 -12.83
C ARG A 133 -11.81 -2.37 -12.08
N GLU A 134 -12.07 -1.62 -11.02
CA GLU A 134 -13.29 -1.77 -10.21
C GLU A 134 -14.54 -1.50 -11.07
N ALA A 135 -14.53 -0.43 -11.87
CA ALA A 135 -15.63 -0.12 -12.79
C ALA A 135 -15.90 -1.23 -13.83
N ILE A 136 -14.85 -1.85 -14.37
CA ILE A 136 -14.99 -2.99 -15.31
C ILE A 136 -15.58 -4.21 -14.60
N LEU A 137 -15.14 -4.51 -13.38
CA LEU A 137 -15.67 -5.64 -12.60
C LEU A 137 -17.15 -5.44 -12.27
N ASP A 138 -17.55 -4.22 -11.90
CA ASP A 138 -18.95 -3.85 -11.66
C ASP A 138 -19.80 -4.03 -12.92
N GLN A 139 -19.27 -3.60 -14.08
CA GLN A 139 -19.95 -3.79 -15.36
C GLN A 139 -20.14 -5.27 -15.70
N LEU A 140 -19.09 -6.08 -15.56
CA LEU A 140 -19.15 -7.53 -15.81
C LEU A 140 -20.13 -8.23 -14.86
N ALA A 141 -20.17 -7.83 -13.59
CA ALA A 141 -21.13 -8.36 -12.62
C ALA A 141 -22.57 -7.99 -12.97
N ALA A 142 -22.82 -6.74 -13.38
CA ALA A 142 -24.14 -6.29 -13.82
C ALA A 142 -24.61 -7.03 -15.09
N GLU A 143 -23.73 -7.23 -16.06
CA GLU A 143 -24.02 -7.99 -17.28
C GLU A 143 -24.33 -9.47 -16.97
N ALA A 144 -23.56 -10.11 -16.08
CA ALA A 144 -23.81 -11.48 -15.66
C ALA A 144 -25.17 -11.63 -14.95
N GLN A 145 -25.53 -10.70 -14.05
CA GLN A 145 -26.82 -10.70 -13.36
C GLN A 145 -27.99 -10.50 -14.34
N ALA A 146 -27.82 -9.66 -15.37
CA ALA A 146 -28.82 -9.46 -16.40
C ALA A 146 -29.02 -10.70 -17.30
N GLN A 147 -27.95 -11.47 -17.54
CA GLN A 147 -28.00 -12.70 -18.32
C GLN A 147 -28.62 -13.87 -17.54
N ASP A 148 -28.36 -13.98 -16.23
CA ASP A 148 -28.98 -14.99 -15.36
C ASP A 148 -30.51 -14.79 -15.24
N MET A 149 -30.97 -13.52 -15.20
CA MET A 149 -32.39 -13.15 -15.24
C MET A 149 -33.05 -13.36 -16.63
N GLY A 150 -32.29 -13.77 -17.64
CA GLY A 150 -32.75 -14.01 -19.02
C GLY A 150 -33.37 -15.39 -19.26
N TYR A 151 -33.12 -16.38 -18.39
CA TYR A 151 -33.49 -17.78 -18.63
C TYR A 151 -34.87 -18.20 -18.07
N GLU A 152 -35.52 -17.41 -17.22
CA GLU A 152 -36.87 -17.74 -16.72
C GLU A 152 -38.00 -17.52 -17.73
N ARG A 153 -37.74 -16.89 -18.89
CA ARG A 153 -38.77 -16.59 -19.91
C ARG A 153 -38.93 -17.63 -21.01
N LEU A 154 -38.17 -18.73 -21.01
CA LEU A 154 -38.32 -19.81 -21.98
C LEU A 154 -38.97 -21.06 -21.33
N ARG A 155 -40.18 -20.89 -20.79
CA ARG A 155 -41.07 -22.04 -20.57
C ARG A 155 -41.85 -22.28 -21.88
N PRO A 156 -41.61 -23.38 -22.62
CA PRO A 156 -42.34 -23.63 -23.85
C PRO A 156 -43.85 -23.77 -23.55
N PRO A 157 -44.72 -23.31 -24.46
CA PRO A 157 -46.17 -23.41 -24.26
C PRO A 157 -46.57 -24.87 -24.21
N GLY A 158 -47.32 -25.24 -23.18
CA GLY A 158 -47.89 -26.58 -23.04
C GLY A 158 -48.73 -26.91 -24.28
N HIS A 159 -48.41 -28.03 -24.92
CA HIS A 159 -49.27 -28.60 -25.95
C HIS A 159 -50.51 -29.25 -25.30
N PRO A 160 -51.66 -29.16 -25.98
CA PRO A 160 -52.99 -29.49 -25.43
C PRO A 160 -53.21 -30.99 -25.21
#